data_AF-A0A7W1Z1J6-F1
#
_entry.id   AF-A0A7W1Z1J6-F1
#
_cell.length_a   1.000
_cell.length_b   1.000
_cell.length_c   1.000
_cell.angle_alpha   90.00
_cell.angle_beta   90.00
_cell.angle_gamma   90.00
#
_symmetry.space_group_name_H-M   'P 1'
#
loop_
_entity.id
_entity.type
_entity.pdbx_description
1 polymer ?
#
loop_
_entity_poly.entity_id
_entity_poly.type
_entity_poly.pdbx_seq_one_letter_code
_entity_poly.pdbx_strand_id
1 'polypeptide(L)'
;MKRMSSSFILMSLLVMLFLYLPVVILIGLSFNASTMGVAWKGFTFQWYEKLAMDRAILEATVNSVVIAIISTGLALILGVGTAIGLETRQGVQRAWVNMILLLPLVIPEILLGVALLMVFVLCQVHLGFGTIIIGHMVFNLPLTIVIVRARLRKLDPAWEDAARDLGATSWDVL
;
A
#
# COMPACT_ATOMS: atom_id res chain seq x y z
N MET A 1 -21.02 -12.18 23.91
CA MET A 1 -21.14 -11.99 22.45
C MET A 1 -22.58 -11.63 22.13
N LYS A 2 -22.88 -10.37 21.75
CA LYS A 2 -24.26 -9.97 21.38
C LYS A 2 -24.66 -10.69 20.10
N ARG A 3 -25.79 -11.41 20.09
CA ARG A 3 -26.38 -11.99 18.86
C ARG A 3 -26.60 -10.83 17.88
N MET A 4 -25.92 -10.89 16.75
CA MET A 4 -26.08 -9.92 15.67
C MET A 4 -27.51 -10.04 15.12
N SER A 5 -28.22 -8.92 15.01
CA SER A 5 -29.58 -8.90 14.44
C SER A 5 -29.55 -9.40 13.00
N SER A 6 -30.54 -10.20 12.59
CA SER A 6 -30.65 -10.73 11.22
C SER A 6 -30.62 -9.63 10.16
N SER A 7 -31.16 -8.44 10.47
CA SER A 7 -31.11 -7.26 9.59
C SER A 7 -29.68 -6.75 9.37
N PHE A 8 -28.83 -6.81 10.40
CA PHE A 8 -27.42 -6.41 10.28
C PHE A 8 -26.66 -7.37 9.36
N ILE A 9 -26.87 -8.68 9.53
CA ILE A 9 -26.23 -9.69 8.69
C ILE A 9 -26.65 -9.52 7.23
N LEU A 10 -27.95 -9.33 6.98
CA LEU A 10 -28.48 -9.11 5.63
C LEU A 10 -27.85 -7.87 4.98
N MET A 11 -27.74 -6.76 5.72
CA MET A 11 -27.11 -5.54 5.23
C MET A 11 -25.63 -5.75 4.91
N SER A 12 -24.87 -6.43 5.79
CA SER A 12 -23.47 -6.77 5.54
C SER A 12 -23.30 -7.62 4.28
N LEU A 13 -24.17 -8.61 4.06
CA LEU A 13 -24.15 -9.46 2.87
C LEU A 13 -24.43 -8.67 1.60
N LEU A 14 -25.41 -7.76 1.61
CA LEU A 14 -25.72 -6.91 0.46
C LEU A 14 -24.55 -5.97 0.11
N VAL A 15 -23.91 -5.39 1.12
CA VAL A 15 -22.72 -4.55 0.91
C VAL A 15 -21.56 -5.37 0.34
N MET A 16 -21.29 -6.55 0.89
CA MET A 16 -20.27 -7.44 0.33
C MET A 16 -20.59 -7.83 -1.12
N LEU A 17 -21.83 -8.22 -1.41
CA LEU A 17 -22.25 -8.57 -2.76
C LEU A 17 -22.03 -7.40 -3.72
N PHE A 18 -22.47 -6.19 -3.35
CA PHE A 18 -22.28 -5.00 -4.17
C PHE A 18 -20.80 -4.68 -4.45
N LEU A 19 -19.92 -4.81 -3.45
CA LEU A 19 -18.48 -4.56 -3.61
C LEU A 19 -17.79 -5.61 -4.49
N TYR A 20 -18.16 -6.89 -4.36
CA TYR A 20 -17.52 -7.97 -5.11
C TYR A 20 -18.16 -8.22 -6.48
N LEU A 21 -19.39 -7.76 -6.72
CA LEU A 21 -20.11 -8.00 -7.98
C LEU A 21 -19.32 -7.54 -9.22
N PRO A 22 -18.70 -6.33 -9.28
CA PRO A 22 -17.90 -5.92 -10.43
C PRO A 22 -16.70 -6.83 -10.68
N VAL A 23 -16.05 -7.33 -9.62
CA VAL A 23 -14.91 -8.26 -9.72
C VAL A 23 -15.38 -9.60 -10.27
N VAL A 24 -16.52 -10.12 -9.79
CA VAL A 24 -17.12 -11.36 -10.29
C VAL A 24 -17.54 -11.22 -11.76
N ILE A 25 -18.11 -10.08 -12.15
CA ILE A 25 -18.44 -9.79 -13.56
C ILE A 25 -17.15 -9.78 -14.40
N LEU A 26 -16.08 -9.14 -13.94
CA LEU A 26 -14.80 -9.11 -14.64
C LEU A 26 -14.21 -10.52 -14.81
N ILE A 27 -14.29 -11.37 -13.78
CA ILE A 27 -13.90 -12.79 -13.86
C ILE A 27 -14.78 -13.53 -14.87
N GLY A 28 -16.10 -13.30 -14.89
CA GLY A 28 -16.97 -13.89 -15.90
C GLY A 28 -16.57 -13.47 -17.32
N LEU A 29 -16.29 -12.17 -17.51
CA LEU A 29 -15.88 -11.60 -18.79
C LEU A 29 -14.50 -12.09 -19.25
N SER A 30 -13.60 -12.51 -18.36
CA SER A 30 -12.30 -13.07 -18.76
C SER A 30 -12.43 -14.40 -19.50
N PHE A 31 -13.58 -15.08 -19.38
CA PHE A 31 -13.91 -16.27 -20.17
C PHE A 31 -14.74 -15.97 -21.43
N ASN A 32 -15.05 -14.71 -21.71
CA ASN A 32 -15.86 -14.34 -22.86
C ASN A 32 -15.02 -14.38 -24.15
N ALA A 33 -15.51 -15.07 -25.18
CA ALA A 33 -14.89 -15.11 -26.50
C ALA A 33 -14.88 -13.75 -27.22
N SER A 34 -15.67 -12.78 -26.74
CA SER A 34 -15.75 -11.43 -27.27
C SER A 34 -14.51 -10.60 -26.99
N THR A 35 -14.01 -9.89 -28.00
CA THR A 35 -12.89 -8.96 -27.92
C THR A 35 -13.27 -7.58 -27.38
N MET A 36 -14.56 -7.22 -27.44
CA MET A 36 -15.07 -5.90 -27.01
C MET A 36 -15.88 -5.96 -25.70
N GLY A 37 -15.96 -7.12 -25.03
CA GLY A 37 -16.48 -7.26 -23.67
C GLY A 37 -17.99 -7.05 -23.44
N VAL A 38 -18.72 -6.40 -24.36
CA VAL A 38 -20.13 -6.00 -24.11
C VAL A 38 -21.13 -7.14 -24.40
N ALA A 39 -20.88 -7.98 -25.39
CA ALA A 39 -21.76 -9.11 -25.75
C ALA A 39 -21.11 -10.45 -25.38
N TRP A 40 -21.88 -11.35 -24.76
CA TRP A 40 -21.44 -12.73 -24.50
C TRP A 40 -21.41 -13.52 -25.81
N LYS A 41 -20.21 -13.91 -26.26
CA LYS A 41 -20.03 -14.66 -27.51
C LYS A 41 -19.68 -16.15 -27.32
N GLY A 42 -19.59 -16.60 -26.06
CA GLY A 42 -19.24 -17.98 -25.71
C GLY A 42 -18.14 -18.04 -24.66
N PHE A 43 -17.98 -19.21 -24.04
CA PHE A 43 -16.95 -19.49 -23.05
C PHE A 43 -15.64 -19.93 -23.72
N THR A 44 -14.49 -19.43 -23.27
CA THR A 44 -13.16 -19.77 -23.81
C THR A 44 -12.03 -19.49 -22.83
N PHE A 45 -10.89 -20.16 -23.02
CA PHE A 45 -9.63 -19.91 -22.32
C PHE A 45 -8.61 -19.12 -23.15
N GLN A 46 -8.97 -18.66 -24.35
CA GLN A 46 -8.04 -18.04 -25.32
C GLN A 46 -7.20 -16.89 -24.74
N TRP A 47 -7.73 -16.13 -23.78
CA TRP A 47 -7.05 -14.98 -23.18
C TRP A 47 -5.94 -15.42 -22.22
N TYR A 48 -6.13 -16.54 -21.53
CA TYR A 48 -5.12 -17.14 -20.67
C TYR A 48 -3.98 -17.76 -21.50
N GLU A 49 -4.29 -18.39 -22.62
CA GLU A 49 -3.29 -18.89 -23.57
C GLU A 49 -2.46 -17.74 -24.16
N LYS A 50 -3.12 -16.67 -24.63
CA LYS A 50 -2.44 -15.47 -25.13
C LYS A 50 -1.55 -14.84 -24.06
N LEU A 51 -2.03 -14.73 -22.82
CA LEU A 51 -1.26 -14.22 -21.68
C LEU A 51 -0.02 -15.07 -21.41
N ALA A 52 -0.14 -16.40 -21.44
CA ALA A 52 0.98 -17.31 -21.21
C ALA A 52 2.07 -17.21 -22.30
N MET A 53 1.72 -16.76 -23.50
CA MET A 53 2.66 -16.57 -24.61
C MET A 53 3.23 -15.14 -24.69
N ASP A 54 2.63 -14.17 -23.97
CA ASP A 54 3.07 -12.78 -23.98
C ASP A 54 4.17 -12.54 -22.95
N ARG A 55 5.43 -12.62 -23.42
CA ARG A 55 6.61 -12.38 -22.57
C ARG A 55 6.63 -10.98 -21.96
N ALA A 56 6.16 -9.95 -22.68
CA ALA A 56 6.21 -8.59 -22.18
C ALA A 56 5.28 -8.40 -20.97
N ILE A 57 4.07 -8.97 -21.02
CA ILE A 57 3.14 -8.94 -19.89
C ILE A 57 3.67 -9.76 -18.71
N LEU A 58 4.23 -10.95 -18.97
CA LEU A 58 4.80 -11.79 -17.92
C LEU A 58 5.99 -11.11 -17.22
N GLU A 59 6.91 -10.53 -17.98
CA GLU A 59 8.03 -9.77 -17.42
C GLU A 59 7.55 -8.53 -16.65
N ALA A 60 6.58 -7.78 -17.17
CA ALA A 60 5.99 -6.65 -16.46
C ALA A 60 5.32 -7.08 -15.14
N THR A 61 4.68 -8.26 -15.12
CA THR A 61 4.05 -8.83 -13.92
C THR A 61 5.11 -9.17 -12.87
N VAL A 62 6.18 -9.86 -13.26
CA VAL A 62 7.30 -10.19 -12.36
C VAL A 62 7.96 -8.91 -11.82
N ASN A 63 8.27 -7.95 -12.71
CA ASN A 63 8.84 -6.67 -12.31
C ASN A 63 7.95 -5.95 -11.30
N SER A 64 6.64 -5.93 -11.51
CA SER A 64 5.68 -5.32 -10.59
C SER A 64 5.70 -5.97 -9.20
N VAL A 65 5.76 -7.30 -9.13
CA VAL A 65 5.85 -8.04 -7.87
C VAL A 65 7.17 -7.72 -7.14
N VAL A 66 8.30 -7.73 -7.85
CA VAL A 66 9.60 -7.44 -7.24
C VAL A 66 9.65 -5.99 -6.74
N ILE A 67 9.18 -5.03 -7.53
CA ILE A 67 9.07 -3.62 -7.13
C ILE A 67 8.19 -3.48 -5.89
N ALA A 68 7.04 -4.14 -5.85
CA ALA A 68 6.13 -4.09 -4.71
C ALA A 68 6.78 -4.61 -3.43
N ILE A 69 7.48 -5.74 -3.49
CA ILE A 69 8.17 -6.33 -2.33
C ILE A 69 9.28 -5.39 -1.83
N ILE A 70 10.16 -4.92 -2.73
CA ILE A 70 11.30 -4.08 -2.34
C ILE A 70 10.82 -2.73 -1.80
N SER A 71 9.92 -2.05 -2.52
CA SER A 71 9.41 -0.75 -2.09
C SER A 71 8.65 -0.83 -0.76
N THR A 72 7.87 -1.90 -0.54
CA THR A 72 7.18 -2.14 0.74
C THR A 72 8.19 -2.39 1.87
N GLY A 73 9.21 -3.22 1.65
CA GLY A 73 10.25 -3.49 2.63
C GLY A 73 11.00 -2.21 3.05
N LEU A 74 11.40 -1.40 2.07
CA LEU A 74 12.06 -0.11 2.33
C LEU A 74 11.13 0.88 3.05
N ALA A 75 9.87 0.97 2.62
CA ALA A 75 8.89 1.84 3.27
C ALA A 75 8.57 1.40 4.70
N LEU A 76 8.59 0.10 5.00
CA LEU A 76 8.44 -0.43 6.36
C LEU A 76 9.63 -0.05 7.24
N ILE A 77 10.86 -0.30 6.79
CA ILE A 77 12.08 0.02 7.56
C ILE A 77 12.11 1.52 7.90
N LEU A 78 11.97 2.38 6.89
CA LEU A 78 12.01 3.83 7.06
C LEU A 78 10.77 4.34 7.80
N GLY A 79 9.59 3.83 7.47
CA GLY A 79 8.32 4.27 8.03
C GLY A 79 8.16 3.92 9.51
N VAL A 80 8.57 2.72 9.92
CA VAL A 80 8.56 2.30 11.34
C VAL A 80 9.55 3.13 12.15
N GLY A 81 10.80 3.27 11.67
CA GLY A 81 11.81 4.09 12.35
C GLY A 81 11.36 5.56 12.49
N THR A 82 10.76 6.11 11.43
CA THR A 82 10.22 7.48 11.45
C THR A 82 9.02 7.60 12.38
N ALA A 83 8.12 6.63 12.41
CA ALA A 83 6.97 6.60 13.31
C ALA A 83 7.39 6.61 14.79
N ILE A 84 8.35 5.75 15.15
CA ILE A 84 8.93 5.70 16.50
C ILE A 84 9.61 7.02 16.85
N GLY A 85 10.47 7.54 15.96
CA GLY A 85 11.17 8.80 16.18
C GLY A 85 10.24 10.02 16.32
N LEU A 86 9.10 10.01 15.62
CA LEU A 86 8.08 11.05 15.73
C LEU A 86 7.26 10.95 17.01
N GLU A 87 7.10 9.77 17.60
CA GLU A 87 6.33 9.62 18.83
C GLU A 87 7.14 9.94 20.08
N THR A 88 8.45 9.75 20.03
CA THR A 88 9.39 10.11 21.12
C THR A 88 9.74 11.60 21.18
N ARG A 89 9.56 12.37 20.09
CA ARG A 89 9.87 13.81 20.03
C ARG A 89 8.64 14.71 20.25
N GLN A 90 8.86 15.91 20.77
CA GLN A 90 7.83 16.94 20.97
C GLN A 90 8.26 18.31 20.39
N GLY A 91 7.32 19.22 20.19
CA GLY A 91 7.57 20.61 19.75
C GLY A 91 7.43 20.88 18.25
N VAL A 92 7.81 22.10 17.85
CA VAL A 92 7.60 22.65 16.48
C VAL A 92 8.31 21.83 15.40
N GLN A 93 9.50 21.29 15.68
CA GLN A 93 10.25 20.46 14.73
C GLN A 93 9.47 19.20 14.34
N ARG A 94 8.81 18.55 15.31
CA ARG A 94 7.93 17.40 15.05
C ARG A 94 6.79 17.78 14.10
N ALA A 95 6.19 18.95 14.30
CA ALA A 95 5.08 19.42 13.46
C ALA A 95 5.52 19.61 12.00
N TRP A 96 6.67 20.24 11.77
CA TRP A 96 7.23 20.41 10.41
C TRP A 96 7.56 19.08 9.74
N VAL A 97 8.27 18.19 10.45
CA VAL A 97 8.61 16.86 9.92
C VAL A 97 7.34 16.09 9.56
N ASN A 98 6.34 16.11 10.44
CA ASN A 98 5.06 15.46 10.18
C ASN A 98 4.33 16.07 8.97
N MET A 99 4.36 17.39 8.79
CA MET A 99 3.76 18.05 7.63
C MET A 99 4.43 17.61 6.32
N ILE A 100 5.76 17.60 6.28
CA ILE A 100 6.52 17.20 5.08
C ILE A 100 6.26 15.73 4.74
N LEU A 101 6.30 14.85 5.74
CA LEU A 101 6.11 13.41 5.54
C LEU A 101 4.69 13.04 5.11
N LEU A 102 3.68 13.82 5.49
CA LEU A 102 2.29 13.56 5.12
C LEU A 102 1.85 14.32 3.86
N LEU A 103 2.67 15.24 3.35
CA LEU A 103 2.38 16.01 2.14
C LEU A 103 2.02 15.14 0.93
N PRO A 104 2.70 14.00 0.66
CA PRO A 104 2.36 13.17 -0.50
C PRO A 104 0.94 12.57 -0.45
N LEU A 105 0.28 12.51 0.72
CA LEU A 105 -1.11 12.03 0.82
C LEU A 105 -2.13 13.04 0.30
N VAL A 106 -1.76 14.31 0.25
CA VAL A 106 -2.65 15.41 -0.18
C VAL A 106 -2.47 15.71 -1.67
N ILE A 107 -1.27 15.46 -2.20
CA ILE A 107 -0.95 15.69 -3.60
C ILE A 107 -1.61 14.58 -4.45
N PRO A 108 -2.32 14.90 -5.55
CA PRO A 108 -2.83 13.91 -6.47
C PRO A 108 -1.71 13.01 -7.01
N GLU A 109 -1.97 11.70 -7.09
CA GLU A 109 -0.93 10.70 -7.38
C GLU A 109 -0.20 10.96 -8.70
N ILE A 110 -0.94 11.37 -9.73
CA ILE A 110 -0.39 11.71 -11.05
C ILE A 110 0.60 12.89 -10.94
N LEU A 111 0.24 13.92 -10.16
CA LEU A 111 1.11 15.08 -9.95
C LEU A 111 2.39 14.70 -9.19
N LEU A 112 2.28 13.86 -8.17
CA LEU A 112 3.44 13.33 -7.44
C LEU A 112 4.37 12.54 -8.37
N GLY A 113 3.80 11.68 -9.22
CA GLY A 113 4.56 10.89 -10.19
C GLY A 113 5.32 11.77 -11.20
N VAL A 114 4.65 12.80 -11.75
CA VAL A 114 5.29 13.75 -12.67
C VAL A 114 6.37 14.57 -11.95
N ALA A 115 6.13 15.01 -10.71
CA ALA A 115 7.13 15.74 -9.92
C ALA A 115 8.39 14.89 -9.65
N LEU A 116 8.21 13.62 -9.28
CA LEU A 116 9.33 12.68 -9.08
C LEU A 116 10.11 12.44 -10.38
N LEU A 117 9.41 12.27 -11.51
CA LEU A 117 10.05 12.15 -12.81
C LEU A 117 10.91 13.38 -13.13
N MET A 118 10.37 14.59 -12.92
CA MET A 118 11.12 15.83 -13.10
C MET A 118 12.36 15.88 -12.21
N VAL A 119 12.24 15.50 -10.94
CA VAL A 119 13.38 15.44 -10.01
C VAL A 119 14.46 14.48 -10.52
N PHE A 120 14.10 13.27 -10.95
CA PHE A 120 15.08 12.31 -11.48
C PHE A 120 15.79 12.84 -12.72
N VAL A 121 15.07 13.47 -13.66
CA VAL A 121 15.66 14.05 -14.87
C VAL A 121 16.56 15.24 -14.53
N LEU A 122 16.14 16.14 -13.64
CA LEU A 122 16.94 17.28 -13.20
C LEU A 122 18.22 16.84 -12.48
N CYS A 123 18.14 15.79 -11.69
CA CYS A 123 19.29 15.18 -11.02
C CYS A 123 20.11 14.23 -11.92
N GLN A 124 19.77 14.12 -13.22
CA GLN A 124 20.45 13.25 -14.19
C GLN A 124 20.48 11.77 -13.75
N VAL A 125 19.45 11.32 -13.02
CA VAL A 125 19.30 9.94 -12.61
C VAL A 125 18.78 9.11 -13.79
N HIS A 126 19.42 7.98 -14.06
CA HIS A 126 18.97 7.06 -15.10
C HIS A 126 17.60 6.47 -14.74
N LEU A 127 16.62 6.66 -15.63
CA LEU A 127 15.26 6.15 -15.45
C LEU A 127 15.24 4.63 -15.63
N GLY A 128 14.59 3.94 -14.71
CA GLY A 128 14.42 2.49 -14.79
C GLY A 128 13.89 1.90 -13.49
N PHE A 129 14.27 0.66 -13.23
CA PHE A 129 13.78 -0.12 -12.10
C PHE A 129 13.96 0.58 -10.75
N GLY A 130 15.14 1.18 -10.51
CA GLY A 130 15.44 1.87 -9.26
C GLY A 130 14.59 3.12 -9.01
N THR A 131 14.38 3.95 -10.05
CA THR A 131 13.53 5.15 -9.91
C THR A 131 12.08 4.81 -9.64
N ILE A 132 11.59 3.68 -10.18
CA ILE A 132 10.24 3.18 -9.89
C ILE A 132 10.13 2.72 -8.43
N ILE A 133 11.11 1.99 -7.91
CA ILE A 133 11.16 1.58 -6.50
C ILE A 133 11.13 2.80 -5.58
N ILE A 134 11.97 3.81 -5.86
CA ILE A 134 12.02 5.03 -5.05
C ILE A 134 10.66 5.75 -5.11
N GLY A 135 10.04 5.86 -6.29
CA GLY A 135 8.74 6.49 -6.43
C GLY A 135 7.64 5.80 -5.60
N HIS A 136 7.54 4.47 -5.69
CA HIS A 136 6.60 3.71 -4.87
C HIS A 136 6.94 3.79 -3.37
N MET A 137 8.21 3.81 -3.00
CA MET A 137 8.63 4.00 -1.60
C MET A 137 8.14 5.35 -1.06
N VAL A 138 8.35 6.45 -1.82
CA VAL A 138 7.87 7.79 -1.45
C VAL A 138 6.35 7.83 -1.30
N PHE A 139 5.62 7.12 -2.16
CA PHE A 139 4.17 7.00 -2.08
C PHE A 139 3.70 6.20 -0.86
N ASN A 140 4.37 5.09 -0.55
CA ASN A 140 3.97 4.18 0.53
C ASN A 140 4.34 4.70 1.94
N LEU A 141 5.40 5.50 2.03
CA LEU A 141 5.98 5.95 3.31
C LEU A 141 4.98 6.67 4.24
N PRO A 142 4.17 7.66 3.78
CA PRO A 142 3.23 8.38 4.63
C PRO A 142 2.17 7.45 5.24
N LEU A 143 1.62 6.54 4.44
CA LEU A 143 0.59 5.60 4.88
C LEU A 143 1.15 4.66 5.96
N THR A 144 2.35 4.12 5.74
CA THR A 144 3.05 3.28 6.72
C THR A 144 3.24 4.02 8.04
N ILE A 145 3.73 5.27 8.00
CA ILE A 145 3.93 6.09 9.20
C ILE A 145 2.60 6.29 9.94
N VAL A 146 1.52 6.66 9.24
CA VAL A 146 0.21 6.88 9.86
C VAL A 146 -0.32 5.61 10.55
N ILE A 147 -0.25 4.47 9.87
CA ILE A 147 -0.75 3.19 10.40
C ILE A 147 0.09 2.77 11.61
N VAL A 148 1.42 2.78 11.51
CA VAL A 148 2.31 2.36 12.60
C VAL A 148 2.10 3.26 13.83
N ARG A 149 2.04 4.59 13.65
CA ARG A 149 1.79 5.52 14.77
C ARG A 149 0.43 5.29 15.41
N ALA A 150 -0.62 5.04 14.63
CA ALA A 150 -1.94 4.72 15.15
C ALA A 150 -1.96 3.42 15.96
N ARG A 151 -1.04 2.48 15.68
CA ARG A 151 -0.84 1.26 16.47
C ARG A 151 -0.01 1.52 17.73
N LEU A 152 1.11 2.25 17.62
CA LEU A 152 1.96 2.60 18.77
C LEU A 152 1.17 3.34 19.85
N ARG A 153 0.32 4.30 19.47
CA ARG A 153 -0.54 5.03 20.40
C ARG A 153 -1.60 4.20 21.12
N LYS A 154 -1.86 2.98 20.66
CA LYS A 154 -2.78 2.04 21.31
C LYS A 154 -2.08 1.10 22.29
N LEU A 155 -0.74 1.09 22.33
CA LEU A 155 0.02 0.35 23.32
C LEU A 155 -0.10 1.06 24.66
N ASP A 156 -0.31 0.29 25.73
CA ASP A 156 -0.35 0.81 27.08
C ASP A 156 1.10 1.09 27.54
N PRO A 157 1.43 2.34 27.94
CA PRO A 157 2.77 2.70 28.40
C PRO A 157 3.30 1.80 29.53
N ALA A 158 2.42 1.17 30.32
CA ALA A 158 2.81 0.26 31.39
C ALA A 158 3.68 -0.93 30.92
N TRP A 159 3.55 -1.33 29.65
CA TRP A 159 4.38 -2.40 29.08
C TRP A 159 5.83 -1.95 28.90
N GLU A 160 6.04 -0.70 28.49
CA GLU A 160 7.37 -0.13 28.35
C GLU A 160 8.03 0.05 29.73
N ASP A 161 7.27 0.51 30.72
CA ASP A 161 7.77 0.72 32.08
C ASP A 161 8.15 -0.61 32.75
N ALA A 162 7.30 -1.64 32.62
CA ALA A 162 7.60 -2.98 33.13
C ALA A 162 8.86 -3.60 32.48
N ALA A 163 9.09 -3.35 31.19
CA ALA A 163 10.30 -3.80 30.51
C ALA A 163 11.54 -3.08 31.06
N ARG A 164 11.47 -1.75 31.25
CA ARG A 164 12.56 -0.97 31.85
C ARG A 164 12.86 -1.42 33.29
N ASP A 165 11.85 -1.75 34.07
CA ASP A 165 12.01 -2.28 35.44
C ASP A 165 12.75 -3.64 35.47
N LEU A 166 12.60 -4.46 34.43
CA LEU A 166 13.35 -5.71 34.26
C LEU A 166 14.76 -5.51 33.68
N GLY A 167 15.20 -4.26 33.48
CA GLY A 167 16.54 -3.91 33.01
C GLY A 167 16.65 -3.72 31.49
N ALA A 168 15.54 -3.66 30.76
CA ALA A 168 15.55 -3.42 29.31
C ALA A 168 16.04 -2.00 29.00
N THR A 169 16.93 -1.86 28.02
CA THR A 169 17.36 -0.56 27.52
C THR A 169 16.30 0.05 26.59
N SER A 170 16.40 1.35 26.27
CA SER A 170 15.46 1.99 25.35
C SER A 170 15.38 1.33 23.96
N TRP A 171 16.40 0.57 23.54
CA TRP A 171 16.36 -0.21 22.30
C TRP A 171 15.63 -1.55 22.46
N ASP A 172 15.70 -2.16 23.63
CA ASP A 172 15.05 -3.45 23.93
C ASP A 172 13.53 -3.30 24.12
N VAL A 173 13.08 -2.10 24.44
CA VAL A 173 11.67 -1.74 24.66
C VAL A 173 10.94 -1.38 23.35
N LEU A 174 11.69 -1.08 22.28
CA LEU A 174 11.17 -0.74 20.94
C LEU A 174 10.77 -1.97 20.13
#